data_AF-C0QEC2-F1
#
_entry.id   AF-C0QEC2-F1
#
_cell.length_a   1.000
_cell.length_b   1.000
_cell.length_c   1.000
_cell.angle_alpha   90.00
_cell.angle_beta   90.00
_cell.angle_gamma   90.00
#
_symmetry.space_group_name_H-M   'P 1'
#
loop_
_entity.id
_entity.type
_entity.pdbx_description
1 polymer ?
#
loop_
_entity_poly.entity_id
_entity_poly.type
_entity_poly.pdbx_seq_one_letter_code
_entity_poly.pdbx_strand_id
1 'polypeptide(L)'
;MGAYITNNFFKQTILTFAGLPLLIWAMGNAPERTLLKEALSLITILSFFQMIGQFFWARTNKSAVADLKMSKVIKYHKIMGYTFVIILLFHPVFLFVPRFLEAGIDPADAFITTITTFTSQGVVLGIIAWSLLIILGITSFVRKKLPMEYKTWRVFHGILAILFVSVAAWHAIDLGRHSSFPMSLLIISTGVCGILLLMKAYTFKSIKKTEEV
;
A
#
# COMPACT_ATOMS: atom_id res chain seq x y z
N MET A 1 6.24 -20.69 -14.98
CA MET A 1 5.17 -19.85 -14.38
C MET A 1 3.96 -20.69 -13.92
N GLY A 2 3.56 -21.76 -14.64
CA GLY A 2 2.32 -22.51 -14.39
C GLY A 2 2.15 -23.21 -13.02
N ALA A 3 3.22 -23.72 -12.40
CA ALA A 3 3.14 -24.40 -11.09
C ALA A 3 2.82 -23.50 -9.89
N TYR A 4 2.75 -22.17 -10.08
CA TYR A 4 2.52 -21.20 -9.00
C TYR A 4 1.11 -20.61 -9.01
N ILE A 5 0.44 -20.62 -10.16
CA ILE A 5 -0.98 -20.22 -10.27
C ILE A 5 -1.85 -21.21 -9.49
N THR A 6 -1.39 -22.44 -9.24
CA THR A 6 -2.08 -23.46 -8.43
C THR A 6 -1.94 -23.26 -6.92
N ASN A 7 -1.03 -22.39 -6.45
CA ASN A 7 -0.78 -22.16 -5.03
C ASN A 7 -1.93 -21.39 -4.37
N ASN A 8 -2.49 -21.95 -3.30
CA ASN A 8 -3.66 -21.37 -2.63
C ASN A 8 -3.40 -20.00 -2.03
N PHE A 9 -2.25 -19.79 -1.37
CA PHE A 9 -1.87 -18.48 -0.85
C PHE A 9 -1.77 -17.44 -1.98
N PHE A 10 -1.13 -17.79 -3.10
CA PHE A 10 -1.01 -16.88 -4.24
C PHE A 10 -2.38 -16.49 -4.80
N LYS A 11 -3.27 -17.47 -5.04
CA LYS A 11 -4.64 -17.22 -5.50
C LYS A 11 -5.41 -16.31 -4.54
N GLN A 12 -5.35 -16.59 -3.23
CA GLN A 12 -6.01 -15.79 -2.21
C GLN A 12 -5.51 -14.35 -2.22
N THR A 13 -4.19 -14.12 -2.33
CA THR A 13 -3.66 -12.75 -2.39
C THR A 13 -4.11 -12.00 -3.64
N ILE A 14 -4.19 -12.64 -4.81
CA ILE A 14 -4.73 -12.02 -6.02
C ILE A 14 -6.21 -11.69 -5.85
N LEU A 15 -7.01 -12.64 -5.38
CA LEU A 15 -8.45 -12.44 -5.19
C LEU A 15 -8.71 -11.31 -4.19
N THR A 16 -7.99 -11.26 -3.08
CA THR A 16 -8.20 -10.23 -2.04
C THR A 16 -7.67 -8.86 -2.44
N PHE A 17 -6.45 -8.76 -2.95
CA PHE A 17 -5.78 -7.46 -3.19
C PHE A 17 -5.88 -6.95 -4.63
N ALA A 18 -6.52 -7.70 -5.53
CA ALA A 18 -6.85 -7.24 -6.87
C ALA A 18 -8.31 -7.52 -7.25
N GLY A 19 -8.78 -8.76 -7.04
CA GLY A 19 -10.15 -9.16 -7.40
C GLY A 19 -11.23 -8.36 -6.67
N LEU A 20 -11.20 -8.35 -5.33
CA LEU A 20 -12.18 -7.64 -4.51
C LEU A 20 -12.21 -6.13 -4.75
N PRO A 21 -11.09 -5.39 -4.74
CA PRO A 21 -11.14 -3.95 -4.99
C PRO A 21 -11.63 -3.64 -6.42
N LEU A 22 -11.30 -4.46 -7.42
CA LEU A 22 -11.84 -4.30 -8.78
C LEU A 22 -13.34 -4.56 -8.83
N LEU A 23 -13.82 -5.60 -8.16
CA LEU A 23 -15.25 -5.91 -8.09
C LEU A 23 -16.02 -4.77 -7.43
N ILE A 24 -15.55 -4.25 -6.29
CA ILE A 24 -16.19 -3.12 -5.60
C ILE A 24 -16.13 -1.86 -6.46
N TRP A 25 -15.01 -1.59 -7.14
CA TRP A 25 -14.90 -0.48 -8.07
C TRP A 25 -15.91 -0.59 -9.21
N ALA A 26 -16.04 -1.78 -9.82
CA ALA A 26 -16.95 -2.03 -10.95
C ALA A 26 -18.43 -1.98 -10.56
N MET A 27 -18.76 -2.32 -9.32
CA MET A 27 -20.11 -2.19 -8.76
C MET A 27 -20.41 -0.79 -8.23
N GLY A 28 -19.42 0.10 -8.21
CA GLY A 28 -19.56 1.47 -7.77
C GLY A 28 -20.36 2.32 -8.77
N ASN A 29 -20.95 3.39 -8.26
CA ASN A 29 -21.72 4.37 -9.05
C ASN A 29 -21.01 5.74 -9.12
N ALA A 30 -19.67 5.75 -9.00
CA ALA A 30 -18.92 6.98 -9.16
C ALA A 30 -19.15 7.55 -10.57
N PRO A 31 -19.32 8.88 -10.72
CA PRO A 31 -19.61 9.45 -12.04
C PRO A 31 -18.50 9.11 -13.04
N GLU A 32 -18.86 8.88 -14.29
CA GLU A 32 -17.91 8.49 -15.33
C GLU A 32 -16.86 9.59 -15.60
N ARG A 33 -15.65 9.16 -15.98
CA ARG A 33 -14.56 10.05 -16.43
C ARG A 33 -13.96 9.47 -17.71
N THR A 34 -13.00 10.21 -18.28
CA THR A 34 -12.24 9.72 -19.43
C THR A 34 -11.54 8.39 -19.11
N LEU A 35 -11.38 7.53 -20.12
CA LEU A 35 -10.71 6.24 -19.97
C LEU A 35 -9.32 6.35 -19.31
N LEU A 36 -8.59 7.43 -19.63
CA LEU A 36 -7.29 7.71 -19.02
C LEU A 36 -7.39 7.90 -17.50
N LYS A 37 -8.36 8.69 -17.03
CA LYS A 37 -8.58 8.94 -15.59
C LYS A 37 -9.00 7.67 -14.86
N GLU A 38 -9.86 6.86 -15.47
CA GLU A 38 -10.30 5.59 -14.89
C GLU A 38 -9.14 4.59 -14.80
N ALA A 39 -8.33 4.44 -15.86
CA ALA A 39 -7.16 3.58 -15.85
C ALA A 39 -6.12 3.99 -14.79
N LEU A 40 -5.86 5.31 -14.66
CA LEU A 40 -4.96 5.86 -13.64
C LEU A 40 -5.52 5.72 -12.22
N SER A 41 -6.84 5.77 -12.05
CA SER A 41 -7.47 5.49 -10.75
C SER A 41 -7.32 4.01 -10.38
N LEU A 42 -7.63 3.12 -11.32
CA LEU A 42 -7.53 1.67 -11.13
C LEU A 42 -6.11 1.23 -10.78
N ILE A 43 -5.09 1.70 -11.51
CA ILE A 43 -3.69 1.34 -11.19
C ILE A 43 -3.29 1.83 -9.79
N THR A 44 -3.78 3.00 -9.37
CA THR A 44 -3.52 3.56 -8.04
C THR A 44 -4.21 2.75 -6.94
N ILE A 45 -5.50 2.43 -7.11
CA ILE A 45 -6.27 1.60 -6.17
C ILE A 45 -5.61 0.24 -6.02
N LEU A 46 -5.32 -0.44 -7.13
CA LEU A 46 -4.65 -1.74 -7.10
C LEU A 46 -3.27 -1.66 -6.43
N SER A 47 -2.49 -0.63 -6.71
CA SER A 47 -1.17 -0.46 -6.09
C SER A 47 -1.28 -0.25 -4.58
N PHE A 48 -2.27 0.51 -4.11
CA PHE A 48 -2.53 0.70 -2.69
C PHE A 48 -2.90 -0.61 -2.00
N PHE A 49 -3.81 -1.40 -2.58
CA PHE A 49 -4.16 -2.72 -2.03
C PHE A 49 -2.98 -3.69 -2.03
N GLN A 50 -2.14 -3.68 -3.07
CA GLN A 50 -0.93 -4.50 -3.10
C GLN A 50 0.12 -4.04 -2.07
N MET A 51 0.10 -2.76 -1.68
CA MET A 51 0.92 -2.23 -0.59
C MET A 51 0.44 -2.75 0.77
N ILE A 52 -0.87 -2.76 1.03
CA ILE A 52 -1.45 -3.43 2.22
C ILE A 52 -1.08 -4.93 2.20
N GLY A 53 -1.16 -5.57 1.03
CA GLY A 53 -0.78 -6.96 0.81
C GLY A 53 0.66 -7.30 1.25
N GLN A 54 1.58 -6.33 1.32
CA GLN A 54 2.96 -6.57 1.76
C GLN A 54 3.05 -7.14 3.18
N PHE A 55 2.09 -6.84 4.07
CA PHE A 55 2.04 -7.43 5.42
C PHE A 55 1.80 -8.94 5.39
N PHE A 56 1.12 -9.45 4.36
CA PHE A 56 0.81 -10.87 4.18
C PHE A 56 1.94 -11.61 3.48
N TRP A 57 2.73 -10.90 2.67
CA TRP A 57 3.97 -11.37 2.04
C TRP A 57 5.17 -11.26 2.99
N ALA A 58 5.01 -11.73 4.23
CA ALA A 58 6.00 -11.64 5.29
C ALA A 58 6.23 -12.99 5.98
N ARG A 59 7.36 -13.10 6.69
CA ARG A 59 7.72 -14.32 7.46
C ARG A 59 6.65 -14.73 8.48
N THR A 60 5.93 -13.75 9.02
CA THR A 60 4.87 -13.96 10.03
C THR A 60 3.71 -14.79 9.52
N ASN A 61 3.45 -14.76 8.22
CA ASN A 61 2.39 -15.52 7.62
C ASN A 61 2.85 -16.97 7.38
N LYS A 62 2.43 -17.87 8.27
CA LYS A 62 2.80 -19.29 8.18
C LYS A 62 2.31 -19.94 6.88
N SER A 63 1.14 -19.59 6.36
CA SER A 63 0.65 -20.12 5.07
C SER A 63 1.55 -19.66 3.93
N ALA A 64 1.92 -18.37 3.90
CA ALA A 64 2.86 -17.87 2.89
C ALA A 64 4.19 -18.62 2.92
N VAL A 65 4.75 -18.91 4.10
CA VAL A 65 6.05 -19.59 4.24
C VAL A 65 5.95 -21.11 4.01
N ALA A 66 4.83 -21.74 4.37
CA ALA A 66 4.58 -23.16 4.14
C ALA A 66 4.38 -23.45 2.66
N ASP A 67 3.58 -22.63 1.99
CA ASP A 67 3.24 -22.79 0.58
C ASP A 67 4.36 -22.27 -0.34
N LEU A 68 5.13 -21.27 0.12
CA LEU A 68 6.26 -20.68 -0.59
C LEU A 68 7.49 -20.62 0.31
N LYS A 69 8.61 -21.24 -0.11
CA LYS A 69 9.91 -21.11 0.57
C LYS A 69 10.20 -19.64 0.93
N MET A 70 10.70 -19.37 2.13
CA MET A 70 10.96 -18.01 2.65
C MET A 70 11.75 -17.10 1.68
N SER A 71 12.71 -17.67 0.94
CA SER A 71 13.48 -16.94 -0.07
C SER A 71 12.60 -16.36 -1.18
N LYS A 72 11.55 -17.08 -1.60
CA LYS A 72 10.57 -16.62 -2.59
C LYS A 72 9.66 -15.56 -2.02
N VAL A 73 9.19 -15.72 -0.77
CA VAL A 73 8.36 -14.70 -0.10
C VAL A 73 9.08 -13.35 -0.09
N ILE A 74 10.35 -13.32 0.35
CA ILE A 74 11.14 -12.07 0.34
C ILE A 74 11.41 -11.56 -1.08
N LYS A 75 11.66 -12.45 -2.05
CA LYS A 75 11.85 -12.06 -3.45
C LYS A 75 10.62 -11.30 -3.96
N TYR A 76 9.42 -11.87 -3.78
CA TYR A 76 8.18 -11.24 -4.24
C TYR A 76 7.83 -9.99 -3.45
N HIS A 77 8.01 -9.98 -2.13
CA HIS A 77 7.85 -8.78 -1.31
C HIS A 77 8.67 -7.60 -1.84
N LYS A 78 9.94 -7.83 -2.23
CA LYS A 78 10.78 -6.78 -2.82
C LYS A 78 10.29 -6.34 -4.20
N ILE A 79 9.99 -7.29 -5.08
CA ILE A 79 9.55 -6.97 -6.46
C ILE A 79 8.25 -6.15 -6.40
N MET A 80 7.25 -6.65 -5.66
CA MET A 80 5.97 -5.98 -5.48
C MET A 80 6.16 -4.63 -4.78
N GLY A 81 6.91 -4.60 -3.66
CA GLY A 81 7.20 -3.38 -2.92
C GLY A 81 7.79 -2.29 -3.81
N TYR A 82 8.87 -2.56 -4.55
CA TYR A 82 9.47 -1.55 -5.43
C TYR A 82 8.53 -1.13 -6.57
N THR A 83 7.81 -2.08 -7.17
CA THR A 83 6.86 -1.79 -8.26
C THR A 83 5.77 -0.83 -7.80
N PHE A 84 5.10 -1.14 -6.68
CA PHE A 84 3.96 -0.36 -6.21
C PHE A 84 4.37 0.91 -5.46
N VAL A 85 5.56 0.95 -4.82
CA VAL A 85 6.14 2.20 -4.32
C VAL A 85 6.30 3.18 -5.48
N ILE A 86 6.89 2.77 -6.61
CA ILE A 86 7.09 3.66 -7.77
C ILE A 86 5.74 4.19 -8.26
N ILE A 87 4.76 3.31 -8.49
CA ILE A 87 3.44 3.73 -8.98
C ILE A 87 2.78 4.72 -8.01
N LEU A 88 2.82 4.45 -6.70
CA LEU A 88 2.23 5.32 -5.68
C LEU A 88 2.98 6.64 -5.51
N LEU A 89 4.29 6.68 -5.75
CA LEU A 89 5.05 7.94 -5.77
C LEU A 89 4.63 8.84 -6.94
N PHE A 90 4.31 8.25 -8.09
CA PHE A 90 3.79 8.96 -9.25
C PHE A 90 2.28 9.24 -9.19
N HIS A 91 1.55 8.70 -8.20
CA HIS A 91 0.10 8.90 -8.12
C HIS A 91 -0.34 10.37 -8.11
N PRO A 92 0.33 11.32 -7.44
CA PRO A 92 -0.07 12.72 -7.51
C PRO A 92 0.02 13.22 -8.95
N VAL A 93 1.07 12.86 -9.69
CA VAL A 93 1.24 13.20 -11.11
C VAL A 93 0.08 12.65 -11.95
N PHE A 94 -0.40 11.43 -11.66
CA PHE A 94 -1.55 10.83 -12.35
C PHE A 94 -2.85 11.62 -12.17
N LEU A 95 -2.97 12.44 -11.11
CA LEU A 95 -4.14 13.31 -10.91
C LEU A 95 -4.12 14.52 -11.85
N PHE A 96 -2.94 15.01 -12.23
CA PHE A 96 -2.77 16.23 -13.01
C PHE A 96 -2.50 15.96 -14.50
N VAL A 97 -1.88 14.84 -14.86
CA VAL A 97 -1.61 14.49 -16.27
C VAL A 97 -2.85 14.57 -17.17
N PRO A 98 -4.02 14.00 -16.79
CA PRO A 98 -5.22 14.10 -17.63
C PRO A 98 -5.72 15.54 -17.82
N ARG A 99 -5.39 16.46 -16.93
CA ARG A 99 -5.84 17.86 -17.01
C ARG A 99 -5.17 18.63 -18.15
N PHE A 100 -4.00 18.19 -18.63
CA PHE A 100 -3.39 18.76 -19.83
C PHE A 100 -4.20 18.49 -21.11
N LEU A 101 -5.15 17.56 -21.06
CA LEU A 101 -5.97 17.14 -22.20
C LEU A 101 -7.43 17.64 -22.09
N GLU A 102 -7.75 18.43 -21.08
CA GLU A 102 -9.11 18.87 -20.77
C GLU A 102 -9.16 20.38 -20.53
N ALA A 103 -10.29 21.01 -20.85
CA ALA A 103 -10.50 22.41 -20.52
C ALA A 103 -10.67 22.58 -19.00
N GLY A 104 -10.01 23.58 -18.41
CA GLY A 104 -10.10 23.83 -16.97
C GLY A 104 -8.95 24.71 -16.44
N ILE A 105 -8.72 24.62 -15.13
CA ILE A 105 -7.58 25.26 -14.47
C ILE A 105 -6.29 24.65 -15.02
N ASP A 106 -5.28 25.49 -15.23
CA ASP A 106 -3.96 25.03 -15.64
C ASP A 106 -3.46 23.91 -14.71
N PRO A 107 -2.95 22.78 -15.26
CA PRO A 107 -2.55 21.65 -14.43
C PRO A 107 -1.43 21.97 -13.44
N ALA A 108 -0.50 22.87 -13.78
CA ALA A 108 0.58 23.28 -12.90
C ALA A 108 0.05 24.15 -11.76
N ASP A 109 -0.83 25.10 -12.04
CA ASP A 109 -1.50 25.90 -11.01
C ASP A 109 -2.27 25.01 -10.04
N ALA A 110 -3.05 24.07 -10.57
CA ALA A 110 -3.81 23.13 -9.74
C ALA A 110 -2.90 22.26 -8.86
N PHE A 111 -1.73 21.86 -9.37
CA PHE A 111 -0.73 21.11 -8.60
C PHE A 111 -0.16 21.96 -7.46
N ILE A 112 0.29 23.18 -7.77
CA ILE A 112 0.85 24.12 -6.79
C ILE A 112 -0.17 24.41 -5.70
N THR A 113 -1.41 24.77 -6.05
CA THR A 113 -2.48 25.01 -5.07
C THR A 113 -2.68 23.81 -4.15
N THR A 114 -2.74 22.59 -4.70
CA THR A 114 -2.93 21.36 -3.93
C THR A 114 -1.84 21.17 -2.87
N ILE A 115 -0.57 21.40 -3.21
CA ILE A 115 0.56 21.13 -2.31
C ILE A 115 0.90 22.30 -1.36
N THR A 116 0.28 23.47 -1.53
CA THR A 116 0.63 24.69 -0.76
C THR A 116 -0.49 25.24 0.10
N THR A 117 -1.74 24.91 -0.19
CA THR A 117 -2.90 25.57 0.45
C THR A 117 -3.38 24.82 1.70
N PHE A 118 -3.15 23.50 1.79
CA PHE A 118 -3.43 22.67 2.97
C PHE A 118 -4.84 22.79 3.56
N THR A 119 -5.85 23.15 2.76
CA THR A 119 -7.23 23.38 3.22
C THR A 119 -8.06 22.10 3.36
N SER A 120 -7.64 21.01 2.73
CA SER A 120 -8.33 19.71 2.80
C SER A 120 -7.56 18.75 3.70
N GLN A 121 -8.23 18.22 4.72
CA GLN A 121 -7.68 17.17 5.58
C GLN A 121 -7.15 15.99 4.76
N GLY A 122 -7.94 15.49 3.81
CA GLY A 122 -7.52 14.43 2.90
C GLY A 122 -6.24 14.76 2.16
N VAL A 123 -6.07 15.99 1.67
CA VAL A 123 -4.82 16.40 0.99
C VAL A 123 -3.64 16.39 1.95
N VAL A 124 -3.80 16.90 3.17
CA VAL A 124 -2.74 16.88 4.20
C VAL A 124 -2.34 15.45 4.55
N LEU A 125 -3.32 14.56 4.76
CA LEU A 125 -3.06 13.12 5.00
C LEU A 125 -2.32 12.49 3.82
N GLY A 126 -2.67 12.86 2.58
CA GLY A 126 -1.98 12.40 1.37
C GLY A 126 -0.51 12.82 1.33
N ILE A 127 -0.20 14.08 1.68
CA ILE A 127 1.18 14.59 1.75
C ILE A 127 1.99 13.87 2.82
N ILE A 128 1.39 13.62 4.00
CA ILE A 128 2.04 12.86 5.08
C ILE A 128 2.30 11.41 4.62
N ALA A 129 1.30 10.75 4.05
CA ALA A 129 1.44 9.38 3.53
C ALA A 129 2.51 9.29 2.44
N TRP A 130 2.53 10.24 1.51
CA TRP A 130 3.51 10.28 0.43
C TRP A 130 4.95 10.48 0.96
N SER A 131 5.11 11.35 1.96
CA SER A 131 6.40 11.53 2.66
C SER A 131 6.86 10.26 3.36
N LEU A 132 5.96 9.57 4.07
CA LEU A 132 6.25 8.28 4.71
C LEU A 132 6.62 7.22 3.67
N LEU A 133 5.95 7.19 2.52
CA LEU A 133 6.26 6.28 1.42
C LEU A 133 7.67 6.49 0.86
N ILE A 134 8.10 7.75 0.69
CA ILE A 134 9.47 8.08 0.28
C ILE A 134 10.47 7.54 1.28
N ILE A 135 10.28 7.83 2.57
CA ILE A 135 11.19 7.36 3.62
C ILE A 135 11.22 5.83 3.63
N LEU A 136 10.07 5.17 3.47
CA LEU A 136 9.95 3.72 3.45
C LEU A 136 10.69 3.11 2.25
N GLY A 137 10.50 3.69 1.06
CA GLY A 137 11.15 3.26 -0.18
C GLY A 137 12.67 3.44 -0.11
N ILE A 138 13.13 4.63 0.26
CA ILE A 138 14.56 4.96 0.35
C ILE A 138 15.25 4.07 1.38
N THR A 139 14.73 4.01 2.61
CA THR A 139 15.35 3.22 3.69
C THR A 139 15.36 1.71 3.39
N SER A 140 14.43 1.24 2.56
CA SER A 140 14.44 -0.13 2.03
C SER A 140 15.48 -0.34 0.93
N PHE A 141 15.62 0.62 0.03
CA PHE A 141 16.59 0.59 -1.07
C PHE A 141 18.04 0.67 -0.55
N VAL A 142 18.33 1.62 0.34
CA VAL A 142 19.69 1.83 0.88
C VAL A 142 19.97 1.05 2.16
N ARG A 143 19.14 0.06 2.53
CA ARG A 143 19.25 -0.71 3.79
C ARG A 143 20.69 -1.11 4.17
N LYS A 144 21.48 -1.61 3.21
CA LYS A 144 22.86 -2.08 3.44
C LYS A 144 23.86 -0.95 3.74
N LYS A 145 23.52 0.29 3.39
CA LYS A 145 24.35 1.49 3.60
C LYS A 145 23.93 2.27 4.86
N LEU A 146 22.79 1.94 5.46
CA LEU A 146 22.36 2.60 6.69
C LEU A 146 23.22 2.10 7.86
N PRO A 147 23.66 2.97 8.77
CA PRO A 147 24.44 2.60 9.96
C PRO A 147 23.52 2.00 11.05
N MET A 148 22.75 0.96 10.70
CA MET A 148 21.85 0.28 11.62
C MET A 148 21.88 -1.24 11.42
N GLU A 149 21.79 -1.95 12.53
CA GLU A 149 21.64 -3.41 12.50
C GLU A 149 20.35 -3.83 11.80
N TYR A 150 20.35 -5.04 11.24
CA TYR A 150 19.16 -5.59 10.58
C TYR A 150 17.94 -5.65 11.51
N LYS A 151 18.14 -5.98 12.80
CA LYS A 151 17.05 -6.05 13.78
C LYS A 151 16.40 -4.68 13.97
N THR A 152 17.21 -3.64 14.13
CA THR A 152 16.76 -2.25 14.26
C THR A 152 16.06 -1.77 13.00
N TRP A 153 16.67 -1.99 11.82
CA TRP A 153 16.04 -1.66 10.54
C TRP A 153 14.68 -2.35 10.37
N ARG A 154 14.57 -3.62 10.75
CA ARG A 154 13.32 -4.37 10.62
C ARG A 154 12.21 -3.80 11.50
N VAL A 155 12.52 -3.34 12.71
CA VAL A 155 11.54 -2.67 13.59
C VAL A 155 11.15 -1.33 12.99
N PHE A 156 12.13 -0.52 12.61
CA PHE A 156 11.93 0.79 12.01
C PHE A 156 11.06 0.71 10.74
N HIS A 157 11.39 -0.18 9.81
CA HIS A 157 10.62 -0.41 8.59
C HIS A 157 9.19 -0.87 8.89
N GLY A 158 8.99 -1.73 9.90
CA GLY A 158 7.67 -2.17 10.33
C GLY A 158 6.81 -1.03 10.89
N ILE A 159 7.36 -0.19 11.77
CA ILE A 159 6.67 0.99 12.32
C ILE A 159 6.32 1.95 11.18
N LEU A 160 7.27 2.22 10.30
CA LEU A 160 7.07 3.13 9.17
C LEU A 160 5.99 2.61 8.21
N ALA A 161 5.94 1.29 7.97
CA ALA A 161 4.89 0.67 7.17
C ALA A 161 3.50 0.77 7.83
N ILE A 162 3.41 0.59 9.16
CA ILE A 162 2.15 0.78 9.90
C ILE A 162 1.68 2.23 9.78
N LEU A 163 2.56 3.20 10.04
CA LEU A 163 2.22 4.62 9.92
C LEU A 163 1.79 4.97 8.50
N PHE A 164 2.55 4.54 7.50
CA PHE A 164 2.23 4.76 6.09
C PHE A 164 0.84 4.19 5.74
N VAL A 165 0.58 2.91 6.03
CA VAL A 165 -0.70 2.29 5.65
C VAL A 165 -1.88 2.90 6.39
N SER A 166 -1.73 3.23 7.68
CA SER A 166 -2.82 3.87 8.45
C SER A 166 -3.16 5.25 7.90
N VAL A 167 -2.16 6.09 7.63
CA VAL A 167 -2.39 7.45 7.10
C VAL A 167 -2.87 7.40 5.65
N ALA A 168 -2.31 6.52 4.82
CA ALA A 168 -2.75 6.34 3.44
C ALA A 168 -4.18 5.79 3.35
N ALA A 169 -4.57 4.87 4.24
CA ALA A 169 -5.94 4.37 4.34
C ALA A 169 -6.91 5.50 4.71
N TRP A 170 -6.55 6.33 5.70
CA TRP A 170 -7.38 7.48 6.06
C TRP A 170 -7.50 8.48 4.90
N HIS A 171 -6.39 8.84 4.26
CA HIS A 171 -6.38 9.67 3.06
C HIS A 171 -7.32 9.12 1.98
N ALA A 172 -7.22 7.83 1.67
CA ALA A 172 -8.05 7.19 0.67
C ALA A 172 -9.53 7.21 1.05
N ILE A 173 -9.88 6.93 2.31
CA ILE A 173 -11.27 6.93 2.78
C ILE A 173 -11.86 8.34 2.77
N ASP A 174 -11.08 9.35 3.15
CA ASP A 174 -11.53 10.75 3.26
C ASP A 174 -11.72 11.42 1.90
N LEU A 175 -10.77 11.22 0.97
CA LEU A 175 -10.71 11.96 -0.31
C LEU A 175 -10.93 11.09 -1.55
N GLY A 176 -10.90 9.77 -1.41
CA GLY A 176 -10.96 8.85 -2.54
C GLY A 176 -12.33 8.82 -3.20
N ARG A 177 -12.38 9.13 -4.50
CA ARG A 177 -13.61 9.09 -5.32
C ARG A 177 -14.32 7.73 -5.26
N HIS A 178 -13.56 6.64 -5.17
CA HIS A 178 -14.09 5.27 -5.18
C HIS A 178 -14.18 4.66 -3.76
N SER A 179 -14.07 5.47 -2.71
CA SER A 179 -14.12 5.03 -1.31
C SER A 179 -15.56 4.90 -0.80
N SER A 180 -16.35 4.08 -1.51
CA SER A 180 -17.68 3.67 -1.06
C SER A 180 -17.61 2.94 0.27
N PHE A 181 -18.73 2.81 0.98
CA PHE A 181 -18.78 2.08 2.26
C PHE A 181 -18.16 0.67 2.18
N PRO A 182 -18.47 -0.18 1.16
CA PRO A 182 -17.79 -1.46 0.99
C PRO A 182 -16.28 -1.35 0.78
N MET A 183 -15.82 -0.36 0.00
CA MET A 183 -14.39 -0.13 -0.24
C MET A 183 -13.68 0.24 1.07
N SER A 184 -14.26 1.14 1.85
CA SER A 184 -13.72 1.57 3.15
C SER A 184 -13.64 0.40 4.14
N LEU A 185 -14.66 -0.47 4.19
CA LEU A 185 -14.62 -1.69 5.00
C LEU A 185 -13.52 -2.65 4.54
N LEU A 186 -13.31 -2.80 3.24
CA LEU A 186 -12.24 -3.64 2.70
C LEU A 186 -10.86 -3.08 3.07
N ILE A 187 -10.65 -1.76 2.92
CA ILE A 187 -9.41 -1.07 3.30
C ILE A 187 -9.12 -1.27 4.80
N ILE A 188 -10.10 -0.98 5.66
CA ILE A 188 -9.96 -1.08 7.12
C ILE A 188 -9.68 -2.52 7.53
N SER A 189 -10.48 -3.49 7.07
CA SER A 189 -10.33 -4.89 7.46
C SER A 189 -8.98 -5.47 7.02
N THR A 190 -8.57 -5.26 5.77
CA THR A 190 -7.28 -5.75 5.27
C THR A 190 -6.10 -5.04 5.93
N GLY A 191 -6.19 -3.73 6.17
CA GLY A 191 -5.19 -2.94 6.89
C GLY A 191 -5.01 -3.43 8.32
N VAL A 192 -6.10 -3.54 9.09
CA VAL A 192 -6.07 -4.03 10.48
C VAL A 192 -5.53 -5.45 10.55
N CYS A 193 -6.03 -6.38 9.72
CA CYS A 193 -5.53 -7.75 9.70
C CYS A 193 -4.03 -7.82 9.37
N GLY A 194 -3.56 -7.01 8.41
CA GLY A 194 -2.14 -6.93 8.05
C GLY A 194 -1.27 -6.42 9.20
N ILE A 195 -1.71 -5.35 9.88
CA ILE A 195 -1.00 -4.77 11.03
C ILE A 195 -0.96 -5.77 12.20
N LEU A 196 -2.07 -6.42 12.52
CA LEU A 196 -2.12 -7.45 13.57
C LEU A 196 -1.18 -8.62 13.26
N LEU A 197 -1.11 -9.05 12.00
CA LEU A 197 -0.20 -10.10 11.55
C LEU A 197 1.28 -9.69 11.72
N LEU A 198 1.61 -8.42 11.47
CA LEU A 198 2.93 -7.87 11.74
C LEU A 198 3.22 -7.80 13.24
N MET A 199 2.29 -7.31 14.06
CA MET A 199 2.47 -7.20 15.52
C MET A 199 2.73 -8.56 16.17
N LYS A 200 2.07 -9.62 15.68
CA LYS A 200 2.32 -11.00 16.11
C LYS A 200 3.80 -11.43 15.95
N ALA A 201 4.55 -10.84 15.02
CA ALA A 201 5.99 -11.11 14.88
C ALA A 201 6.82 -10.66 16.09
N TYR A 202 6.40 -9.58 16.73
CA TYR A 202 7.19 -8.88 17.73
C TYR A 202 6.77 -9.27 19.14
N THR A 203 5.51 -9.63 19.37
CA THR A 203 5.01 -10.07 20.68
C THR A 203 5.44 -11.50 21.04
N PHE A 204 5.40 -12.45 20.10
CA PHE A 204 5.75 -13.86 20.37
C PHE A 204 7.22 -14.11 20.71
N LYS A 205 8.13 -13.19 20.32
CA LYS A 205 9.55 -13.30 20.69
C LYS A 205 9.84 -12.74 22.09
N SER A 206 8.94 -11.92 22.64
CA SER A 206 9.06 -11.38 23.99
C SER A 206 8.68 -12.41 25.04
N ILE A 207 7.58 -13.17 24.81
CA ILE A 207 7.05 -14.14 25.78
C ILE A 207 8.02 -15.28 26.05
N LYS A 208 8.66 -15.81 24.99
CA LYS A 208 9.64 -16.90 25.13
C LYS A 208 10.91 -16.53 25.91
N LYS A 209 11.22 -15.23 26.03
CA LYS A 209 12.39 -14.77 26.80
C LYS A 209 12.06 -14.60 28.29
N THR A 210 10.78 -14.44 28.64
CA THR A 210 10.33 -14.28 30.02
C THR A 210 10.06 -15.61 30.73
N GLU A 211 9.85 -16.69 29.97
CA GLU A 211 9.65 -18.05 30.51
C GLU A 211 10.96 -18.83 30.75
N GLU A 212 12.11 -18.28 30.33
CA GLU A 212 13.45 -18.86 30.51
C GLU A 212 14.31 -18.11 31.55
N VAL A 213 13.69 -17.30 32.43
CA VAL A 213 14.35 -16.61 33.55
C VAL A 213 13.83 -17.13 34.88
#